data_AF-A0A6V7IP25-F1
#
_entry.id   AF-A0A6V7IP25-F1
#
_cell.length_a   1.000
_cell.length_b   1.000
_cell.length_c   1.000
_cell.angle_alpha   90.00
_cell.angle_beta   90.00
_cell.angle_gamma   90.00
#
_symmetry.space_group_name_H-M   'P 1'
#
loop_
_entity.id
_entity.type
_entity.pdbx_description
1 polymer ?
#
loop_
_entity_poly.entity_id
_entity_poly.type
_entity_poly.pdbx_seq_one_letter_code
_entity_poly.pdbx_strand_id
1 'polypeptide(L)'
;SQDQLINRSRYSNFYRLVTAYRDHAHKQANINPVATCPSEPVAELDPERYGLDLNEVVPFRGILNTRKTEGTVKEAVEILNEIYSGRIGAEFNYLE
;
A
#
# COMPACT_ATOMS: atom_id res chain seq x y z
N SER A 1 10.98 12.96 -12.09
CA SER A 1 10.73 13.64 -13.38
C SER A 1 9.44 14.45 -13.30
N GLN A 2 9.23 15.41 -14.20
CA GLN A 2 8.02 16.25 -14.25
C GLN A 2 6.74 15.40 -14.32
N ASP A 3 6.76 14.30 -15.09
CA ASP A 3 5.62 13.37 -15.20
C ASP A 3 5.20 12.74 -13.87
N GLN A 4 6.15 12.47 -12.97
CA GLN A 4 5.84 11.90 -11.66
C GLN A 4 5.10 12.90 -10.76
N LEU A 5 5.43 14.19 -10.87
CA LEU A 5 4.74 15.25 -10.13
C LEU A 5 3.33 15.45 -10.67
N ILE A 6 3.16 15.42 -12.00
CA ILE A 6 1.85 15.50 -12.65
C ILE A 6 0.98 14.33 -12.21
N ASN A 7 1.51 13.10 -12.19
CA ASN A 7 0.76 11.93 -11.74
C ASN A 7 0.30 12.07 -10.29
N ARG A 8 1.17 12.53 -9.37
CA ARG A 8 0.79 12.74 -7.96
C ARG A 8 -0.30 13.80 -7.80
N SER A 9 -0.28 14.85 -8.61
CA SER A 9 -1.30 15.89 -8.58
C SER A 9 -2.63 15.41 -9.16
N ARG A 10 -2.59 14.70 -10.31
CA ARG A 10 -3.78 14.24 -11.03
C ARG A 10 -4.46 13.07 -10.31
N TYR A 11 -3.67 12.15 -9.74
CA TYR A 11 -4.13 10.98 -9.01
C TYR A 11 -3.89 11.16 -7.51
N SER A 12 -4.30 12.31 -6.98
CA SER A 12 -4.04 12.71 -5.60
C SER A 12 -4.73 11.80 -4.57
N ASN A 13 -5.93 11.30 -4.85
CA ASN A 13 -6.62 10.32 -4.00
C ASN A 13 -5.83 9.01 -3.91
N PHE A 14 -5.37 8.49 -5.03
CA PHE A 14 -4.51 7.30 -5.07
C PHE A 14 -3.18 7.53 -4.36
N TYR A 15 -2.55 8.69 -4.57
CA TYR A 15 -1.34 9.05 -3.85
C TYR A 15 -1.55 9.12 -2.33
N ARG A 16 -2.69 9.66 -1.87
CA ARG A 16 -3.05 9.70 -0.45
C ARG A 16 -3.26 8.30 0.14
N LEU A 17 -3.88 7.38 -0.59
CA LEU A 17 -3.99 5.98 -0.17
C LEU A 17 -2.60 5.36 0.02
N VAL A 18 -1.71 5.51 -0.96
CA VAL A 18 -0.34 4.95 -0.89
C VAL A 18 0.46 5.54 0.27
N THR A 19 0.28 6.83 0.58
CA THR A 19 0.87 7.45 1.76
C THR A 19 0.28 6.89 3.06
N ALA A 20 -1.04 6.69 3.13
CA ALA A 20 -1.67 6.08 4.31
C ALA A 20 -1.17 4.66 4.58
N TYR A 21 -0.92 3.87 3.53
CA TYR A 21 -0.26 2.56 3.67
C TYR A 21 1.13 2.68 4.30
N ARG A 22 1.97 3.63 3.87
CA ARG A 22 3.29 3.85 4.48
C ARG A 22 3.19 4.20 5.96
N ASP A 23 2.20 5.01 6.32
CA ASP A 23 2.06 5.57 7.66
C ASP A 23 1.28 4.65 8.63
N HIS A 24 0.47 3.73 8.13
CA HIS A 24 -0.50 3.00 8.97
C HIS A 24 -0.56 1.49 8.74
N ALA A 25 -0.04 0.94 7.65
CA ALA A 25 -0.12 -0.50 7.38
C ALA A 25 0.64 -1.37 8.40
N HIS A 26 1.67 -0.81 9.06
CA HIS A 26 2.35 -1.48 10.17
C HIS A 26 1.43 -1.81 11.35
N LYS A 27 0.29 -1.12 11.50
CA LYS A 27 -0.73 -1.44 12.51
C LYS A 27 -1.47 -2.75 12.18
N GLN A 28 -1.50 -3.16 10.91
CA GLN A 28 -2.05 -4.44 10.46
C GLN A 28 -0.99 -5.54 10.36
N ALA A 29 0.29 -5.19 10.34
CA ALA A 29 1.36 -6.15 10.18
C ALA A 29 1.32 -7.18 11.32
N ASN A 30 1.23 -8.45 10.95
CA ASN A 30 1.19 -9.55 11.91
C ASN A 30 2.61 -9.85 12.43
N ILE A 31 3.12 -8.96 13.27
CA ILE A 31 4.47 -8.99 13.85
C ILE A 31 4.59 -9.96 15.04
N ASN A 32 3.47 -10.42 15.61
CA ASN A 32 3.48 -11.30 16.77
C ASN A 32 3.27 -12.77 16.31
N PRO A 33 4.31 -13.62 16.34
CA PRO A 33 4.21 -15.02 15.89
C PRO A 33 3.28 -15.89 16.76
N VAL A 34 2.86 -15.39 17.93
CA VAL A 34 1.95 -16.07 18.86
C VAL A 34 0.53 -15.47 18.81
N ALA A 35 0.30 -14.43 18.00
CA ALA A 35 -1.03 -13.86 17.85
C ALA A 35 -1.98 -14.88 17.21
N THR A 36 -3.00 -15.26 17.97
CA THR A 36 -4.06 -16.19 17.55
C THR A 36 -5.23 -15.48 16.85
N CYS A 37 -5.25 -14.15 16.88
CA CYS A 37 -6.28 -13.33 16.24
C CYS A 37 -5.70 -12.49 15.08
N PRO A 38 -6.42 -12.37 13.96
CA PRO A 38 -6.01 -11.48 12.87
C PRO A 38 -6.00 -10.02 13.33
N SER A 39 -5.09 -9.21 12.79
CA SER A 39 -5.04 -7.77 13.11
C SER A 39 -6.31 -7.07 12.64
N GLU A 40 -6.75 -6.08 13.40
CA GLU A 40 -7.97 -5.33 13.07
C GLU A 40 -7.80 -4.54 11.76
N PRO A 41 -8.89 -4.38 10.98
CA PRO A 41 -8.87 -3.54 9.79
C PRO A 41 -8.56 -2.08 10.18
N VAL A 42 -7.60 -1.46 9.48
CA VAL A 42 -7.20 -0.08 9.69
C VAL A 42 -7.95 0.74 8.66
N ALA A 43 -8.84 1.60 9.15
CA ALA A 43 -9.79 2.26 8.30
C ALA A 43 -9.11 3.23 7.31
N GLU A 44 -7.93 3.77 7.63
CA GLU A 44 -7.12 4.60 6.73
C GLU A 44 -6.58 3.85 5.50
N LEU A 45 -6.64 2.51 5.49
CA LEU A 45 -6.18 1.69 4.36
C LEU A 45 -7.31 1.32 3.41
N ASP A 46 -8.54 1.74 3.70
CA ASP A 46 -9.72 1.49 2.88
C ASP A 46 -9.76 2.43 1.66
N PRO A 47 -9.67 1.91 0.42
CA PRO A 47 -9.71 2.71 -0.80
C PRO A 47 -11.01 3.50 -0.98
N GLU A 48 -12.15 2.99 -0.50
CA GLU A 48 -13.45 3.66 -0.66
C GLU A 48 -13.48 5.01 0.06
N ARG A 49 -12.72 5.17 1.15
CA ARG A 49 -12.58 6.45 1.87
C ARG A 49 -11.85 7.54 1.09
N TYR A 50 -11.13 7.14 0.05
CA TYR A 50 -10.49 8.06 -0.90
C TYR A 50 -11.32 8.22 -2.17
N GLY A 51 -12.51 7.60 -2.26
CA GLY A 51 -13.37 7.62 -3.44
C GLY A 51 -12.80 6.85 -4.62
N LEU A 52 -12.01 5.81 -4.37
CA LEU A 52 -11.38 4.97 -5.39
C LEU A 52 -12.20 3.71 -5.62
N ASP A 53 -12.49 3.39 -6.89
CA ASP A 53 -13.07 2.10 -7.27
C ASP A 53 -11.94 1.07 -7.44
N LEU A 54 -12.14 -0.15 -6.95
CA LEU A 54 -11.13 -1.21 -7.02
C LEU A 54 -10.72 -1.57 -8.46
N ASN A 55 -11.60 -1.36 -9.44
CA ASN A 55 -11.34 -1.62 -10.85
C ASN A 55 -10.82 -0.38 -11.62
N GLU A 56 -10.75 0.78 -10.97
CA GLU A 56 -10.18 1.99 -11.56
C GLU A 56 -8.70 1.76 -11.90
N VAL A 57 -8.31 2.09 -13.13
CA VAL A 57 -6.91 2.01 -13.57
C VAL A 57 -6.18 3.30 -13.21
N VAL A 58 -5.08 3.16 -12.48
CA VAL A 58 -4.26 4.26 -11.96
C VAL A 58 -2.79 4.08 -12.33
N PRO A 59 -2.04 5.17 -12.53
CA PRO A 59 -0.62 5.08 -12.82
C PRO A 59 0.15 4.74 -11.55
N PHE A 60 1.03 3.76 -11.65
CA PHE A 60 1.93 3.40 -10.55
C PHE A 60 3.20 4.26 -10.60
N ARG A 61 3.64 4.64 -11.80
CA ARG A 61 4.88 5.39 -12.02
C ARG A 61 4.86 6.72 -11.24
N GLY A 62 5.82 6.85 -10.31
CA GLY A 62 5.98 8.04 -9.48
C GLY A 62 5.17 8.04 -8.18
N ILE A 63 4.30 7.04 -7.99
CA ILE A 63 3.43 6.90 -6.80
C ILE A 63 3.81 5.62 -6.04
N LEU A 64 3.78 4.47 -6.72
CA LEU A 64 4.19 3.15 -6.23
C LEU A 64 5.56 2.75 -6.79
N ASN A 65 6.33 2.05 -5.97
CA ASN A 65 7.61 1.49 -6.38
C ASN A 65 7.43 0.04 -6.83
N THR A 66 7.03 -0.15 -8.08
CA THR A 66 6.80 -1.47 -8.70
C THR A 66 7.30 -1.47 -10.15
N ARG A 67 7.51 -2.66 -10.72
CA ARG A 67 7.93 -2.84 -12.12
C ARG A 67 6.81 -2.48 -13.10
N LYS A 68 5.55 -2.58 -12.67
CA LYS A 68 4.38 -2.18 -13.47
C LYS A 68 4.28 -0.66 -13.55
N THR A 69 3.88 -0.13 -14.70
CA THR A 69 3.72 1.32 -14.91
C THR A 69 2.34 1.83 -14.49
N GLU A 70 1.34 0.96 -14.53
CA GLU A 70 -0.06 1.18 -14.17
C GLU A 70 -0.74 -0.15 -13.82
N GLY A 71 -1.94 -0.07 -13.27
CA GLY A 71 -2.78 -1.20 -12.94
C GLY A 71 -4.03 -0.73 -12.20
N THR A 72 -4.86 -1.66 -11.77
CA THR A 72 -6.06 -1.34 -11.00
C THR A 72 -5.74 -0.93 -9.56
N VAL A 73 -6.65 -0.19 -8.91
CA VAL A 73 -6.56 0.11 -7.48
C VAL A 73 -6.49 -1.19 -6.66
N LYS A 74 -7.21 -2.23 -7.06
CA LYS A 74 -7.13 -3.56 -6.45
C LYS A 74 -5.70 -4.12 -6.47
N GLU A 75 -5.07 -4.16 -7.64
CA GLU A 75 -3.69 -4.64 -7.78
C GLU A 75 -2.71 -3.78 -6.96
N ALA A 76 -2.94 -2.47 -6.90
CA ALA A 76 -2.14 -1.58 -6.06
C ALA A 76 -2.25 -1.94 -4.57
N VAL A 77 -3.47 -2.19 -4.07
CA VAL A 77 -3.73 -2.61 -2.69
C VAL A 77 -3.06 -3.94 -2.37
N GLU A 78 -3.10 -4.90 -3.28
CA GLU A 78 -2.40 -6.19 -3.14
C GLU A 78 -0.89 -5.98 -2.96
N ILE A 79 -0.26 -5.18 -3.85
CA ILE A 79 1.16 -4.84 -3.77
C ILE A 79 1.49 -4.11 -2.45
N LEU A 80 0.65 -3.17 -2.03
CA LEU A 80 0.87 -2.40 -0.80
C LEU A 80 0.79 -3.28 0.45
N ASN A 81 -0.15 -4.23 0.49
CA ASN A 81 -0.25 -5.20 1.58
C ASN A 81 0.99 -6.09 1.65
N GLU A 82 1.53 -6.53 0.52
CA GLU A 82 2.78 -7.31 0.47
C GLU A 82 3.97 -6.50 1.00
N ILE A 83 4.08 -5.22 0.61
CA ILE A 83 5.21 -4.36 0.99
C ILE A 83 5.14 -3.88 2.45
N TYR A 84 3.95 -3.59 2.98
CA TYR A 84 3.84 -2.89 4.28
C TYR A 84 3.09 -3.67 5.37
N SER A 85 2.21 -4.62 5.00
CA SER A 85 1.42 -5.42 5.95
C SER A 85 1.96 -6.85 6.11
N GLY A 86 3.01 -7.22 5.37
CA GLY A 86 3.67 -8.52 5.44
C GLY A 86 4.45 -8.77 6.75
N ARG A 87 4.91 -10.01 6.96
CA ARG A 87 5.72 -10.44 8.11
C ARG A 87 7.17 -9.94 8.00
N ILE A 88 7.38 -8.63 7.92
CA ILE A 88 8.73 -8.04 7.80
C ILE A 88 9.60 -8.34 9.05
N GLY A 89 8.98 -8.76 10.17
CA GLY A 89 9.71 -9.21 11.37
C GLY A 89 10.42 -10.56 11.27
N ALA A 90 10.21 -11.37 10.21
CA ALA A 90 10.82 -12.69 10.12
C ALA A 90 12.20 -12.71 9.43
N GLU A 91 12.50 -11.76 8.54
CA GLU A 91 13.67 -11.84 7.65
C GLU A 91 14.88 -10.98 8.08
N PHE A 92 14.77 -10.15 9.12
CA PHE A 92 15.93 -9.45 9.70
C PHE A 92 16.65 -10.23 10.81
N ASN A 93 16.13 -11.39 11.22
CA ASN A 93 16.82 -12.30 12.14
C ASN A 93 17.90 -13.15 11.46
N TYR A 94 18.17 -12.96 10.17
CA TYR A 94 19.17 -13.72 9.41
C TYR A 94 20.25 -12.82 8.80
N LEU A 95 20.83 -11.95 9.62
CA LEU A 95 22.16 -11.38 9.37
C LEU A 95 23.03 -11.75 10.57
N GLU A 96 23.76 -12.86 10.44
CA GLU A 96 24.93 -13.20 11.27
C GLU A 96 26.20 -13.02 10.42
#